data_AF-A0A1T4ZBM8-F1
#
_entry.id   AF-A0A1T4ZBM8-F1
#
_cell.length_a   1.000
_cell.length_b   1.000
_cell.length_c   1.000
_cell.angle_alpha   90.00
_cell.angle_beta   90.00
_cell.angle_gamma   90.00
#
_symmetry.space_group_name_H-M   'P 1'
#
loop_
_entity.id
_entity.type
_entity.pdbx_description
1 polymer ?
#
loop_
_entity_poly.entity_id
_entity_poly.type
_entity_poly.pdbx_seq_one_letter_code
_entity_poly.pdbx_strand_id
1 'polypeptide(L)' 'MKINLNNDQQIIEEVFNILIENLEPSKISRFWAICNLGSGEYSQLKDKLFAGETVDSLYEKIQAQENND' A
#
# COMPACT_ATOMS: atom_id res chain seq x y z
N MET A 1 1.92 -21.58 13.14
CA MET A 1 1.06 -21.31 11.97
C MET A 1 1.88 -20.53 10.96
N LYS A 2 2.32 -21.14 9.85
CA LYS A 2 3.01 -20.42 8.77
C LYS A 2 1.93 -19.83 7.87
N ILE A 3 1.58 -18.57 8.11
CA ILE A 3 0.66 -17.84 7.23
C ILE A 3 1.44 -17.57 5.94
N ASN A 4 0.98 -18.15 4.84
CA ASN A 4 1.59 -17.99 3.52
C ASN A 4 1.13 -16.63 2.96
N LEU A 5 1.86 -15.57 3.31
CA LEU A 5 1.53 -14.18 2.96
C LEU A 5 1.37 -13.94 1.45
N ASN A 6 1.98 -14.79 0.61
CA ASN A 6 1.97 -14.63 -0.85
C ASN A 6 0.60 -14.96 -1.51
N ASN A 7 -0.40 -15.42 -0.75
CA ASN A 7 -1.73 -15.75 -1.27
C ASN A 7 -2.75 -14.61 -1.06
N ASP A 8 -2.73 -13.96 0.10
CA ASP A 8 -3.78 -13.01 0.48
C ASP A 8 -3.75 -11.73 -0.38
N GLN A 9 -2.55 -11.28 -0.78
CA GLN A 9 -2.41 -10.11 -1.66
C GLN A 9 -2.96 -10.38 -3.07
N GLN A 10 -2.75 -11.59 -3.60
CA GLN A 10 -3.28 -12.00 -4.91
C GLN A 10 -4.81 -12.09 -4.87
N ILE A 11 -5.37 -12.61 -3.77
CA ILE A 11 -6.81 -12.68 -3.55
C ILE A 11 -7.42 -11.27 -3.49
N ILE A 12 -6.77 -10.33 -2.79
CA ILE A 12 -7.23 -8.94 -2.70
C ILE A 12 -7.24 -8.27 -4.08
N GLU A 13 -6.19 -8.48 -4.88
CA GLU A 13 -6.09 -7.94 -6.24
C GLU A 13 -7.19 -8.51 -7.16
N GLU A 14 -7.40 -9.83 -7.14
CA GLU A 14 -8.47 -10.50 -7.90
C GLU A 14 -9.85 -9.95 -7.54
N VAL A 15 -10.13 -9.81 -6.24
CA VAL A 15 -11.40 -9.25 -5.76
C VAL A 15 -11.60 -7.81 -6.22
N PHE A 16 -10.56 -6.97 -6.16
CA PHE A 16 -10.69 -5.59 -6.63
C PHE A 16 -10.89 -5.48 -8.14
N ASN A 17 -10.24 -6.33 -8.93
CA ASN A 17 -10.45 -6.36 -10.38
C ASN A 17 -11.91 -6.69 -10.72
N ILE A 18 -12.50 -7.70 -10.05
CA ILE A 18 -13.92 -8.04 -10.23
C ILE A 18 -14.83 -6.87 -9.84
N LEU A 19 -14.54 -6.19 -8.72
CA LEU A 19 -15.35 -5.05 -8.28
C LEU A 19 -15.25 -3.87 -9.26
N ILE A 20 -14.08 -3.60 -9.83
CA ILE A 20 -13.86 -2.55 -10.84
C ILE A 20 -14.62 -2.83 -12.13
N GLU A 21 -14.67 -4.09 -12.57
CA GLU A 21 -15.41 -4.48 -13.77
C GLU A 21 -16.93 -4.38 -13.60
N ASN A 22 -17.44 -4.56 -12.38
CA ASN A 22 -18.87 -4.74 -12.12
C ASN A 22 -19.55 -3.57 -11.39
N LEU A 23 -18.80 -2.64 -10.81
CA LEU A 23 -19.35 -1.52 -10.03
C LEU A 23 -18.90 -0.16 -10.56
N GLU A 24 -19.76 0.83 -10.35
CA GLU A 24 -19.39 2.22 -10.60
C GLU A 24 -18.28 2.68 -9.63
N PRO A 25 -17.33 3.52 -10.07
CA PRO A 25 -16.22 3.99 -9.25
C PRO A 25 -16.64 4.56 -7.88
N SER A 26 -17.77 5.27 -7.82
CA SER A 26 -18.30 5.85 -6.58
C SER A 26 -18.69 4.80 -5.54
N LYS A 27 -19.18 3.63 -5.98
CA LYS A 27 -19.56 2.50 -5.10
C LYS A 27 -18.31 1.78 -4.59
N ILE A 28 -17.29 1.65 -5.43
CA ILE A 28 -16.00 1.03 -5.07
C ILE A 28 -15.29 1.89 -4.03
N SER A 29 -15.19 3.21 -4.24
CA SER A 29 -14.55 4.11 -3.26
C SER A 29 -15.29 4.11 -1.92
N ARG A 30 -16.62 4.06 -1.93
CA ARG A 30 -17.41 3.98 -0.69
C ARG A 30 -17.23 2.63 0.02
N PHE A 31 -17.16 1.54 -0.74
CA PHE A 31 -16.86 0.20 -0.20
C PHE A 31 -15.47 0.16 0.45
N TRP A 32 -14.44 0.70 -0.20
CA TRP A 32 -13.09 0.81 0.37
C TRP A 32 -13.06 1.56 1.70
N ALA A 33 -13.81 2.66 1.80
CA ALA A 33 -13.91 3.43 3.04
C ALA A 33 -14.66 2.67 4.15
N ILE A 34 -15.79 2.01 3.83
CA ILE A 34 -16.57 1.24 4.82
C ILE A 34 -15.79 0.04 5.34
N CYS A 35 -15.08 -0.66 4.45
CA CYS A 35 -14.29 -1.84 4.81
C CYS A 35 -12.90 -1.49 5.36
N ASN A 36 -12.56 -0.20 5.47
CA ASN A 36 -11.27 0.28 5.97
C ASN A 36 -10.09 -0.33 5.18
N LEU A 37 -10.25 -0.58 3.86
CA LEU A 37 -9.29 -1.33 3.03
C LEU A 37 -8.03 -0.54 2.63
N GLY A 38 -7.78 0.60 3.28
CA GLY A 38 -6.53 1.36 3.22
C GLY A 38 -6.09 1.86 4.60
N SER A 39 -6.75 1.38 5.66
CA SER A 39 -6.42 1.70 7.06
C SER A 39 -5.48 0.67 7.67
N GLY A 40 -4.61 0.08 6.86
CA GLY A 40 -3.38 -0.43 7.47
C GLY A 40 -2.79 0.71 8.28
N GLU A 41 -1.96 0.37 9.25
CA GLU A 41 -1.14 1.32 9.98
C GLU A 41 -0.15 2.03 9.04
N TYR A 42 -0.41 2.19 7.74
CA TYR A 42 0.41 2.91 6.77
C TYR A 42 0.72 4.32 7.23
N SER A 43 -0.24 5.04 7.83
CA SER A 43 0.07 6.36 8.39
C SER A 43 1.07 6.25 9.54
N GLN A 44 0.82 5.36 10.52
CA GLN A 44 1.75 5.15 11.64
C GLN A 44 3.10 4.53 11.21
N LEU A 45 3.09 3.69 10.17
CA LEU A 45 4.22 2.99 9.60
C LEU A 45 5.07 3.94 8.78
N LYS A 46 4.46 4.79 7.96
CA LYS A 46 5.12 5.89 7.26
C LYS A 46 5.78 6.81 8.27
N ASP A 47 5.05 7.22 9.31
CA ASP A 47 5.59 8.09 10.35
C ASP A 47 6.74 7.41 11.10
N LYS A 48 6.69 6.08 11.31
CA LYS A 48 7.78 5.30 11.91
C LYS A 48 8.99 5.12 10.98
N LEU A 49 8.77 4.82 9.71
CA LEU A 49 9.83 4.52 8.73
C LEU A 49 10.58 5.77 8.30
N PHE A 50 9.90 6.92 8.27
CA PHE A 50 10.45 8.19 7.79
C PHE A 50 10.55 9.24 8.91
N ALA A 51 10.56 8.80 10.18
CA ALA A 51 10.74 9.68 11.32
C ALA A 51 12.08 10.43 11.21
N GLY A 52 12.02 11.76 11.11
CA GLY A 52 13.21 12.61 10.99
C GLY A 52 13.83 12.64 9.60
N GLU A 53 13.22 11.98 8.61
CA GLU A 53 13.64 12.07 7.21
C GLU A 53 13.01 13.29 6.54
N THR A 54 13.77 13.89 5.62
CA THR A 54 13.31 14.96 4.74
C THR A 54 13.27 14.46 3.30
N VAL A 55 12.61 15.19 2.41
CA VAL A 55 12.62 14.84 0.99
C VAL A 55 14.05 14.77 0.44
N ASP A 56 14.91 15.69 0.86
CA ASP A 56 16.31 15.73 0.44
C ASP A 56 17.09 14.52 0.96
N SER A 57 16.91 14.13 2.23
CA SER A 57 17.60 12.94 2.80
C SER A 57 17.15 11.63 2.17
N LEU A 58 15.87 11.53 1.80
CA LEU A 58 15.36 10.37 1.07
C LEU A 58 15.90 10.31 -0.36
N TYR A 59 16.00 11.47 -1.03
CA TYR A 59 16.54 11.57 -2.37
C TYR A 59 18.02 11.15 -2.41
N GLU A 60 18.84 11.61 -1.46
CA GLU A 60 20.25 11.21 -1.35
C GLU A 60 20.40 9.71 -1.12
N LYS A 61 19.55 9.10 -0.30
CA LYS A 61 19.55 7.64 -0.06
C LYS A 61 19.18 6.84 -1.29
N ILE A 62 18.19 7.31 -2.06
CA ILE A 62 17.80 6.69 -3.33
C ILE A 62 18.97 6.75 -4.31
N GLN A 63 19.58 7.92 -4.50
CA GLN A 63 20.75 8.04 -5.36
C GLN A 63 21.93 7.16 -4.89
N ALA A 64 22.19 7.09 -3.59
CA ALA A 64 23.25 6.23 -3.06
C ALA A 64 22.97 4.74 -3.32
N GLN A 65 21.71 4.33 -3.35
CA GLN A 65 21.32 2.95 -3.65
C GLN A 65 21.42 2.67 -5.17
N GLU A 66 20.96 3.59 -6.00
CA GLU A 66 21.02 3.47 -7.47
C GLU A 66 22.45 3.49 -8.03
N ASN A 67 23.38 4.19 -7.36
CA ASN A 67 24.79 4.26 -7.75
C ASN A 67 25.66 3.13 -7.16
N ASN A 68 25.09 2.22 -6.36
CA ASN A 68 25.77 1.05 -5.79
C ASN A 68 25.43 -0.27 -6.52
N ASP A 69 24.66 -0.21 -7.62
CA ASP A 69 24.47 -1.28 -8.62
C ASP A 69 25.32 -1.00 -9.88
#